data_AF-A0A9W9WCI8-F1
#
_entry.id   AF-A0A9W9WCI8-F1
#
_cell.length_a   1.000
_cell.length_b   1.000
_cell.length_c   1.000
_cell.angle_alpha   90.00
_cell.angle_beta   90.00
_cell.angle_gamma   90.00
#
_symmetry.space_group_name_H-M   'P 1'
#
loop_
_entity.id
_entity.type
_entity.pdbx_description
1 polymer ?
#
loop_
_entity_poly.entity_id
_entity_poly.type
_entity_poly.pdbx_seq_one_letter_code
_entity_poly.pdbx_strand_id
1 'polypeptide(L)'
;MASDLVNDSKLPVQFFAERTHHVVFESDARQKVRRQRKEEIWGRVKHLRKGGFGSVWLEQCLTTDSQPKSHAVKEIPKVTPFSQTIDYKRELETITKFSQRKYNGLFVRSFGWYEDAKHVYIAMEYFQLGDLQTYLGRPLPEWETQQITHQLLEGLKELHANGEMLIRYL
;
A
#
# COMPACT_ATOMS: atom_id res chain seq x y z
N MET A 1 -15.16 -3.24 -16.46
CA MET A 1 -14.63 -1.85 -16.35
C MET A 1 -14.12 -1.69 -14.93
N ALA A 2 -12.99 -1.00 -14.70
CA ALA A 2 -12.51 -0.78 -13.32
C ALA A 2 -13.43 0.25 -12.63
N SER A 3 -13.73 0.04 -11.34
CA SER A 3 -14.53 0.98 -10.54
C SER A 3 -13.94 2.40 -10.57
N ASP A 4 -14.80 3.42 -10.53
CA ASP A 4 -14.40 4.84 -10.45
C ASP A 4 -13.40 5.09 -9.31
N LEU A 5 -13.57 4.40 -8.18
CA LEU A 5 -12.65 4.45 -7.05
C LEU A 5 -11.22 4.05 -7.42
N VAL A 6 -11.07 2.99 -8.22
CA VAL A 6 -9.74 2.51 -8.65
C VAL A 6 -9.11 3.51 -9.60
N ASN A 7 -9.88 4.04 -10.56
CA ASN A 7 -9.39 5.03 -11.51
C ASN A 7 -8.97 6.33 -10.80
N ASP A 8 -9.75 6.79 -9.83
CA ASP A 8 -9.47 8.00 -9.03
C ASP A 8 -8.23 7.84 -8.13
N SER A 9 -7.90 6.60 -7.76
CA SER A 9 -6.70 6.27 -6.97
C SER A 9 -5.43 6.06 -7.81
N LYS A 10 -5.51 6.16 -9.14
CA LYS A 10 -4.35 5.99 -10.02
C LYS A 10 -3.45 7.21 -9.97
N LEU A 11 -2.18 6.99 -9.63
CA LEU A 11 -1.16 8.04 -9.50
C LEU A 11 -0.53 8.32 -10.87
N PRO A 12 -0.42 9.60 -11.28
CA PRO A 12 0.41 9.97 -12.41
C PRO A 12 1.88 9.85 -12.02
N VAL A 13 2.59 8.92 -12.67
CA VAL A 13 3.98 8.58 -12.36
C VAL A 13 4.84 8.57 -13.63
N GLN A 14 6.07 9.06 -13.50
CA GLN A 14 7.12 8.88 -14.49
C GLN A 14 8.24 8.03 -13.87
N PHE A 15 8.65 6.97 -14.59
CA PHE A 15 9.69 6.06 -14.14
C PHE A 15 11.06 6.51 -14.66
N PHE A 16 12.05 6.62 -13.78
CA PHE A 16 13.42 7.01 -14.11
C PHE A 16 14.41 6.06 -13.44
N ALA A 17 14.82 5.00 -14.12
CA ALA A 17 15.79 4.01 -13.61
C ALA A 17 15.44 3.54 -12.17
N GLU A 18 16.27 3.83 -11.17
CA GLU A 18 16.06 3.47 -9.74
C GLU A 18 15.14 4.44 -8.98
N ARG A 19 14.52 5.41 -9.66
CA ARG A 19 13.71 6.47 -9.07
C ARG A 19 12.32 6.53 -9.69
N THR A 20 11.34 6.89 -8.87
CA THR A 20 9.95 7.03 -9.26
C THR A 20 9.52 8.47 -9.01
N HIS A 21 9.10 9.19 -10.05
CA HIS A 21 8.53 10.54 -9.91
C HIS A 21 7.03 10.42 -9.66
N HIS A 22 6.56 10.81 -8.47
CA HIS A 22 5.14 10.89 -8.15
C HIS A 22 4.67 12.32 -8.35
N VAL A 23 3.59 12.52 -9.11
CA VAL A 23 2.85 13.78 -9.07
C VAL A 23 1.76 13.62 -8.02
N VAL A 24 1.99 14.15 -6.82
CA VAL A 24 1.05 14.06 -5.70
C VAL A 24 0.19 15.32 -5.65
N PHE A 25 -1.13 15.15 -5.60
CA PHE A 25 -2.07 16.24 -5.38
C PHE A 25 -2.42 16.30 -3.90
N GLU A 26 -1.89 17.28 -3.18
CA GLU A 26 -2.22 17.48 -1.78
C GLU A 26 -3.45 18.40 -1.69
N SER A 27 -4.47 17.96 -0.97
CA SER A 27 -5.58 18.79 -0.53
C SER A 27 -5.52 18.87 0.98
N ASP A 28 -4.98 19.97 1.50
CA ASP A 28 -5.03 20.27 2.93
C ASP A 28 -6.46 20.72 3.26
N ALA A 29 -7.14 19.98 4.14
CA ALA A 29 -8.49 20.35 4.59
C ALA A 29 -8.46 21.44 5.68
N ARG A 30 -7.29 21.69 6.29
CA ARG A 30 -7.12 22.65 7.39
C ARG A 30 -6.77 24.05 6.90
N GLN A 31 -6.06 24.13 5.78
CA GLN A 31 -5.82 25.37 5.08
C GLN A 31 -6.75 25.38 3.87
N LYS A 32 -7.61 26.39 3.69
CA LYS A 32 -8.51 26.53 2.51
C LYS A 32 -7.70 26.78 1.20
N VAL A 33 -6.70 25.96 0.93
CA VAL A 33 -5.75 26.09 -0.17
C VAL A 33 -6.20 25.15 -1.28
N ARG A 34 -6.29 25.71 -2.49
CA ARG A 34 -6.55 24.99 -3.75
C ARG A 34 -5.59 23.79 -3.86
N ARG A 35 -6.05 22.64 -4.39
CA ARG A 35 -5.18 21.49 -4.74
C ARG A 35 -3.89 21.99 -5.39
N GLN A 36 -2.77 21.91 -4.67
CA GLN A 36 -1.47 22.27 -5.24
C GLN A 36 -0.84 20.99 -5.79
N ARG A 37 -0.44 21.05 -7.06
CA ARG A 37 0.35 20.00 -7.70
C ARG A 37 1.74 20.05 -7.06
N LYS A 38 2.09 19.02 -6.29
CA LYS A 38 3.44 18.86 -5.73
C LYS A 38 4.10 17.68 -6.43
N GLU A 39 5.21 17.96 -7.09
CA GLU A 39 6.03 16.90 -7.67
C GLU A 39 6.94 16.37 -6.58
N GLU A 40 6.77 15.08 -6.25
CA GLU A 40 7.59 14.39 -5.26
C GLU A 40 8.46 13.35 -5.96
N ILE A 41 9.76 13.37 -5.66
CA ILE A 41 10.70 12.39 -6.19
C ILE A 41 10.90 11.33 -5.13
N TRP A 42 10.67 10.06 -5.48
CA TRP A 42 10.82 8.94 -4.58
C TRP A 42 11.97 8.04 -5.03
N GLY A 43 12.83 7.69 -4.08
CA GLY A 43 13.95 6.77 -4.30
C GLY A 43 13.77 5.49 -3.48
N ARG A 44 14.07 4.33 -4.09
CA ARG A 44 14.10 3.05 -3.37
C ARG A 44 15.27 3.06 -2.39
N VAL A 45 14.97 2.81 -1.10
CA VAL A 45 15.96 2.82 -0.02
C VAL A 45 16.31 1.41 0.44
N LYS A 46 15.29 0.57 0.61
CA LYS A 46 15.47 -0.78 1.15
C LYS A 46 14.48 -1.74 0.53
N HIS A 47 14.95 -2.94 0.20
CA HIS A 47 14.07 -4.06 -0.12
C HIS A 47 13.55 -4.67 1.19
N LEU A 48 12.22 -4.62 1.40
CA LEU A 48 11.59 -5.10 2.63
C LEU A 48 11.26 -6.59 2.54
N ARG A 49 10.70 -7.04 1.41
CA ARG A 49 10.21 -8.41 1.24
C ARG A 49 10.23 -8.85 -0.22
N LYS A 50 10.54 -10.12 -0.46
CA LYS A 50 10.32 -10.81 -1.75
C LYS A 50 9.44 -12.02 -1.51
N GLY A 51 8.38 -12.17 -2.28
CA GLY A 51 7.49 -13.33 -2.21
C GLY A 51 6.98 -13.75 -3.58
N GLY A 52 6.19 -14.84 -3.63
CA GLY A 52 5.60 -15.35 -4.88
C GLY A 52 4.62 -14.37 -5.55
N PHE A 53 4.21 -13.31 -4.85
CA PHE A 53 3.21 -12.34 -5.28
C PHE A 53 3.79 -10.94 -5.55
N GLY A 54 5.12 -10.82 -5.54
CA GLY A 54 5.81 -9.55 -5.80
C GLY A 54 6.92 -9.22 -4.81
N SER A 55 7.43 -7.99 -4.94
CA SER A 55 8.47 -7.42 -4.08
C SER A 55 7.93 -6.19 -3.36
N VAL A 56 8.36 -5.95 -2.13
CA VAL A 56 8.01 -4.75 -1.38
C VAL A 56 9.28 -3.94 -1.13
N TRP A 57 9.23 -2.67 -1.49
CA TRP A 57 10.32 -1.71 -1.34
C TRP A 57 9.91 -0.60 -0.37
N LEU A 58 10.85 -0.16 0.45
CA LEU A 58 10.76 1.12 1.16
C LEU A 58 11.26 2.21 0.21
N GLU A 59 10.46 3.25 0.00
CA GLU A 59 10.91 4.45 -0.69
C GLU A 59 10.85 5.67 0.23
N GLN A 60 11.73 6.63 -0.04
CA GLN A 60 11.78 7.92 0.65
C GLN A 60 11.65 9.07 -0.33
N CYS A 61 10.93 10.10 0.11
CA CYS A 61 10.77 11.35 -0.63
C CYS A 61 12.06 12.16 -0.57
N LEU A 62 12.65 12.42 -1.74
CA LEU A 62 13.90 13.15 -1.92
C LEU A 62 13.70 14.66 -2.03
N THR A 63 12.46 15.14 -2.14
CA THR A 63 12.09 16.55 -2.37
C THR A 63 11.69 17.32 -1.11
N THR A 64 11.70 16.70 0.07
CA THR A 64 11.21 17.34 1.30
C THR A 64 12.34 17.68 2.26
N ASP A 65 12.54 18.98 2.54
CA ASP A 65 13.59 19.48 3.45
C ASP A 65 13.23 19.37 4.95
N SER A 66 11.96 19.10 5.28
CA SER A 66 11.44 19.27 6.65
C SER A 66 11.33 17.96 7.45
N GLN A 67 10.87 16.86 6.83
CA GLN A 67 10.88 15.52 7.43
C GLN A 67 10.98 14.43 6.35
N PRO A 68 11.72 13.33 6.61
CA PRO A 68 11.81 12.20 5.69
C PRO A 68 10.46 11.49 5.61
N LYS A 69 9.70 11.78 4.56
CA LYS A 69 8.46 11.07 4.22
C LYS A 69 8.85 9.73 3.61
N SER A 70 8.38 8.64 4.23
CA SER A 70 8.67 7.26 3.80
C SER A 70 7.36 6.51 3.52
N HIS A 71 7.38 5.62 2.54
CA HIS A 71 6.27 4.71 2.25
C HIS A 71 6.75 3.34 1.78
N ALA A 72 5.87 2.35 1.81
CA ALA A 72 6.12 1.06 1.19
C ALA A 72 5.50 1.03 -0.22
N VAL A 73 6.19 0.39 -1.15
CA VAL A 73 5.69 0.14 -2.51
C VAL A 73 5.72 -1.36 -2.77
N LYS A 74 4.53 -1.94 -2.99
CA LYS A 74 4.37 -3.32 -3.43
C LYS A 74 4.41 -3.36 -4.96
N GLU A 75 5.38 -4.06 -5.51
CA GLU A 75 5.61 -4.30 -6.94
C GLU A 75 5.09 -5.69 -7.29
N ILE A 76 4.04 -5.75 -8.11
CA ILE A 76 3.32 -6.96 -8.50
C ILE A 76 3.56 -7.20 -10.00
N PRO A 77 4.14 -8.35 -10.41
CA PRO A 77 4.28 -8.70 -11.82
C PRO A 77 2.91 -8.86 -12.49
N LYS A 78 2.75 -8.32 -13.69
CA LYS A 78 1.54 -8.51 -14.51
C LYS A 78 1.42 -9.93 -15.08
N VAL A 79 2.53 -10.65 -15.13
CA VAL A 79 2.65 -11.98 -15.70
C VAL A 79 3.29 -12.90 -14.67
N THR A 80 2.67 -14.05 -14.41
CA THR A 80 3.23 -15.07 -13.53
C THR A 80 4.43 -15.77 -14.17
N PRO A 81 5.25 -16.52 -13.41
CA PRO A 81 6.30 -17.37 -13.98
C PRO A 81 5.79 -18.40 -15.01
N PHE A 82 4.49 -18.70 -15.01
CA PHE A 82 3.82 -19.60 -15.94
C PHE A 82 3.15 -18.86 -17.12
N SER A 83 3.55 -17.62 -17.38
CA SER A 83 3.04 -16.78 -18.48
C SER A 83 1.54 -16.49 -18.45
N GLN A 84 0.92 -16.57 -17.27
CA GLN A 84 -0.49 -16.21 -17.10
C GLN A 84 -0.60 -14.74 -16.71
N THR A 85 -1.49 -14.01 -17.39
CA THR A 85 -1.82 -12.63 -17.04
C THR A 85 -2.57 -12.59 -15.72
N ILE A 86 -2.11 -11.77 -14.78
CA ILE A 86 -2.77 -11.55 -13.49
C ILE A 86 -3.84 -10.48 -13.67
N ASP A 87 -5.08 -10.78 -13.28
CA ASP A 87 -6.11 -9.75 -13.12
C ASP A 87 -5.98 -9.08 -11.75
N TYR A 88 -5.21 -8.01 -11.71
CA TYR A 88 -4.94 -7.22 -10.50
C TYR A 88 -6.07 -6.23 -10.17
N LYS A 89 -7.11 -6.10 -11.00
CA LYS A 89 -8.18 -5.11 -10.80
C LYS A 89 -8.94 -5.36 -9.51
N ARG A 90 -9.28 -6.62 -9.24
CA ARG A 90 -9.98 -6.99 -8.02
C ARG A 90 -9.15 -6.65 -6.77
N GLU A 91 -7.84 -6.93 -6.79
CA GLU A 91 -6.96 -6.58 -5.68
C GLU A 91 -6.90 -5.05 -5.46
N LEU A 92 -6.83 -4.27 -6.54
CA LEU A 92 -6.89 -2.81 -6.45
C LEU A 92 -8.23 -2.31 -5.91
N GLU A 93 -9.37 -2.88 -6.33
CA GLU A 93 -10.69 -2.54 -5.80
C GLU A 93 -10.76 -2.78 -4.29
N THR A 94 -10.29 -3.95 -3.85
CA THR A 94 -10.22 -4.32 -2.43
C THR A 94 -9.34 -3.35 -1.65
N ILE A 95 -8.13 -3.06 -2.13
CA ILE A 95 -7.18 -2.16 -1.46
C ILE A 95 -7.71 -0.74 -1.38
N THR A 96 -8.25 -0.20 -2.48
CA THR A 96 -8.81 1.15 -2.51
C THR A 96 -10.04 1.26 -1.60
N LYS A 97 -10.88 0.23 -1.54
CA LYS A 97 -12.02 0.16 -0.62
C LYS A 97 -11.58 0.17 0.84
N PHE A 98 -10.62 -0.65 1.23
CA PHE A 98 -10.14 -0.75 2.61
C PHE A 98 -9.21 0.40 3.03
N SER A 99 -8.79 1.25 2.09
CA SER A 99 -8.06 2.49 2.39
C SER A 99 -8.97 3.66 2.80
N GLN A 100 -10.30 3.47 2.78
CA GLN A 100 -11.26 4.49 3.20
C GLN A 100 -11.22 4.71 4.71
N ARG A 101 -11.53 5.93 5.15
CA ARG A 101 -11.44 6.36 6.57
C ARG A 101 -12.17 5.46 7.57
N LYS A 102 -13.28 4.82 7.16
CA LYS A 102 -14.05 3.90 8.01
C LYS A 102 -13.29 2.62 8.39
N TYR A 103 -12.19 2.31 7.70
CA TYR A 103 -11.36 1.13 7.90
C TYR A 103 -9.98 1.47 8.49
N ASN A 104 -9.74 2.74 8.86
CA ASN A 104 -8.49 3.17 9.45
C ASN A 104 -8.15 2.33 10.69
N GLY A 105 -6.90 1.85 10.76
CA GLY A 105 -6.43 1.03 11.88
C GLY A 105 -6.70 -0.47 11.73
N LEU A 106 -7.53 -0.89 10.77
CA LEU A 106 -7.78 -2.31 10.47
C LEU A 106 -6.95 -2.82 9.30
N PHE A 107 -6.70 -1.95 8.31
CA PHE A 107 -5.95 -2.29 7.11
C PHE A 107 -4.89 -1.25 6.79
N VAL A 108 -3.86 -1.71 6.10
CA VAL A 108 -2.83 -0.85 5.53
C VAL A 108 -3.48 0.14 4.57
N ARG A 109 -3.28 1.43 4.81
CA ARG A 109 -3.75 2.51 3.94
C ARG A 109 -2.90 2.58 2.68
N SER A 110 -3.54 2.46 1.51
CA SER A 110 -2.93 2.81 0.24
C SER A 110 -3.02 4.32 -0.02
N PHE A 111 -1.98 4.84 -0.67
CA PHE A 111 -1.93 6.21 -1.19
C PHE A 111 -2.30 6.29 -2.65
N GLY A 112 -2.40 5.13 -3.32
CA GLY A 112 -2.74 4.99 -4.72
C GLY A 112 -1.88 3.92 -5.40
N TRP A 113 -2.09 3.76 -6.70
CA TRP A 113 -1.40 2.76 -7.49
C TRP A 113 -0.96 3.33 -8.84
N TYR A 114 0.04 2.71 -9.45
CA TYR A 114 0.56 3.07 -10.76
C TYR A 114 1.10 1.81 -11.46
N GLU A 115 1.44 1.90 -12.73
CA GLU A 115 1.86 0.72 -13.50
C GLU A 115 2.83 1.10 -14.61
N ASP A 116 3.69 0.15 -14.97
CA ASP A 116 4.47 0.19 -16.20
C ASP A 116 4.07 -0.98 -17.12
N ALA A 117 4.90 -1.28 -18.13
CA ALA A 117 4.63 -2.36 -19.07
C ALA A 117 4.61 -3.76 -18.42
N LYS A 118 5.31 -3.96 -17.30
CA LYS A 118 5.59 -5.26 -16.69
C LYS A 118 4.98 -5.43 -15.30
N HIS A 119 4.78 -4.35 -14.55
CA HIS A 119 4.39 -4.39 -13.15
C HIS A 119 3.26 -3.41 -12.82
N VAL A 120 2.57 -3.73 -11.73
CA VAL A 120 1.65 -2.85 -11.02
C VAL A 120 2.29 -2.52 -9.67
N TYR A 121 2.21 -1.26 -9.28
CA TYR A 121 2.81 -0.74 -8.07
C TYR A 121 1.71 -0.17 -7.18
N ILE A 122 1.77 -0.47 -5.89
CA ILE A 122 0.83 0.05 -4.89
C ILE A 122 1.63 0.78 -3.83
N ALA A 123 1.46 2.10 -3.75
CA ALA A 123 2.06 2.91 -2.71
C ALA A 123 1.18 2.85 -1.46
N MET A 124 1.77 2.57 -0.31
CA MET A 124 1.05 2.33 0.93
C MET A 124 1.86 2.76 2.16
N GLU A 125 1.20 2.93 3.30
CA GLU A 125 1.88 3.31 4.52
C GLU A 125 2.98 2.30 4.92
N TYR A 126 4.04 2.83 5.52
CA TYR A 126 5.15 2.03 6.00
C TYR A 126 5.07 1.84 7.52
N PHE A 127 5.02 0.57 7.95
CA PHE A 127 5.11 0.21 9.37
C PHE A 127 6.56 -0.04 9.75
N GLN A 128 7.11 0.84 10.61
CA GLN A 128 8.51 0.75 11.05
C GLN A 128 8.80 -0.54 11.84
N LEU A 129 7.81 -1.07 12.56
CA LEU A 129 7.91 -2.33 13.30
C LEU A 129 7.88 -3.55 12.37
N GLY A 130 7.46 -3.39 11.11
CA GLY A 130 7.42 -4.49 10.15
C GLY A 130 6.35 -5.54 10.48
N ASP A 131 6.67 -6.81 10.19
CA ASP A 131 5.72 -7.90 10.22
C ASP A 131 5.50 -8.46 11.62
N LEU A 132 4.23 -8.70 12.01
CA LEU A 132 3.91 -9.31 13.30
C LEU A 132 4.65 -10.63 13.55
N GLN A 133 4.85 -11.44 12.50
CA GLN A 133 5.58 -12.72 12.59
C GLN A 133 6.98 -12.59 13.21
N THR A 134 7.67 -11.46 13.03
CA THR A 134 9.01 -11.27 13.61
C THR A 134 8.99 -11.18 15.14
N TYR A 135 7.82 -10.90 15.74
CA TYR A 135 7.63 -10.77 17.18
C TYR A 135 7.08 -12.04 17.83
N LEU A 136 6.57 -12.99 17.04
CA LEU A 136 5.96 -14.24 17.53
C LEU A 136 6.97 -15.33 17.88
N GLY A 137 8.28 -15.04 17.80
CA GLY A 137 9.34 -15.99 18.20
C GLY A 137 9.41 -16.23 19.71
N ARG A 138 8.69 -15.43 20.51
CA ARG A 138 8.55 -15.57 21.97
C ARG A 138 7.09 -15.34 22.33
N PRO A 139 6.58 -15.96 23.42
CA PRO A 139 5.24 -15.65 23.91
C PRO A 139 5.10 -14.15 24.20
N LEU A 140 4.04 -13.55 23.66
CA LEU A 140 3.66 -12.18 23.98
C LEU A 140 2.91 -12.17 25.33
N PRO A 141 2.93 -11.05 26.08
CA PRO A 141 2.03 -10.84 27.20
C PRO A 141 0.57 -11.11 26.82
N GLU A 142 -0.20 -11.68 27.75
CA GLU A 142 -1.59 -12.06 27.51
C GLU A 142 -2.42 -10.87 27.01
N TRP A 143 -2.24 -9.70 27.63
CA TRP A 143 -2.96 -8.49 27.24
C TRP A 143 -2.62 -8.04 25.82
N GLU A 144 -1.35 -8.10 25.39
CA GLU A 144 -0.94 -7.77 24.01
C GLU A 144 -1.54 -8.78 23.03
N THR A 145 -1.49 -10.06 23.38
CA THR A 145 -2.07 -11.15 22.59
C THR A 145 -3.56 -10.93 22.40
N GLN A 146 -4.28 -10.58 23.46
CA GLN A 146 -5.71 -10.27 23.40
C GLN A 146 -5.99 -9.09 22.48
N GLN A 147 -5.23 -8.00 22.60
CA GLN A 147 -5.40 -6.80 21.76
C GLN A 147 -5.11 -7.07 20.28
N ILE A 148 -4.00 -7.74 19.97
CA ILE A 148 -3.65 -8.11 18.60
C ILE A 148 -4.71 -9.05 18.01
N THR A 149 -5.14 -10.05 18.77
CA THR A 149 -6.17 -10.99 18.33
C THR A 149 -7.49 -10.27 18.07
N HIS A 150 -7.88 -9.33 18.93
CA HIS A 150 -9.08 -8.53 18.74
C HIS A 150 -9.04 -7.75 17.42
N GLN A 151 -7.96 -7.00 17.18
CA GLN A 151 -7.78 -6.21 15.95
C GLN A 151 -7.79 -7.09 14.68
N LEU A 152 -7.12 -8.26 14.73
CA LEU A 152 -7.12 -9.21 13.63
C LEU A 152 -8.54 -9.74 13.34
N LEU A 153 -9.30 -10.08 14.39
CA LEU A 153 -10.68 -10.55 14.24
C LEU A 153 -11.62 -9.47 13.71
N GLU A 154 -11.43 -8.21 14.12
CA GLU A 154 -12.17 -7.07 13.56
C GLU A 154 -11.90 -6.90 12.06
N GLY A 155 -10.62 -6.92 11.66
CA GLY A 155 -10.25 -6.86 10.24
C GLY A 155 -10.81 -8.03 9.43
N LEU A 156 -10.74 -9.25 9.96
CA LEU A 156 -11.30 -10.45 9.31
C LEU A 156 -12.81 -10.38 9.17
N LYS A 157 -13.52 -9.87 10.18
CA LYS A 157 -14.96 -9.64 10.11
C LYS A 157 -15.31 -8.70 8.96
N GLU A 158 -14.58 -7.58 8.82
CA GLU A 158 -14.81 -6.64 7.72
C GLU A 158 -14.46 -7.23 6.35
N LEU A 159 -13.39 -8.02 6.24
CA LEU A 159 -13.07 -8.76 5.00
C LEU A 159 -14.24 -9.67 4.59
N HIS A 160 -14.68 -10.53 5.50
CA HIS A 160 -15.76 -11.49 5.25
C HIS A 160 -17.08 -10.81 4.92
N ALA A 161 -17.46 -9.75 5.66
CA ALA A 161 -18.70 -9.02 5.42
C ALA A 161 -18.75 -8.36 4.02
N ASN A 162 -17.58 -8.07 3.45
CA ASN A 162 -17.47 -7.44 2.14
C ASN A 162 -17.31 -8.45 0.98
N GLY A 163 -17.49 -9.74 1.25
CA GLY A 163 -17.36 -10.82 0.25
C GLY A 163 -15.92 -11.06 -0.20
N GLU A 164 -14.95 -10.48 0.53
CA GLU A 164 -13.54 -10.66 0.26
C GLU A 164 -13.05 -11.82 1.12
N MET A 165 -12.74 -12.92 0.45
CA MET A 165 -11.94 -13.97 1.05
C MET A 165 -10.56 -13.34 1.31
N LEU A 166 -10.07 -13.47 2.55
CA LEU A 166 -8.73 -13.05 3.03
C LEU A 166 -7.84 -12.68 1.86
N ILE A 167 -7.55 -11.38 1.70
CA ILE A 167 -6.57 -10.87 0.73
C ILE A 167 -5.46 -11.90 0.72
N ARG A 168 -5.32 -12.59 -0.41
CA ARG A 168 -4.30 -13.63 -0.55
C ARG A 168 -2.97 -12.92 -0.27
N TYR A 169 -2.47 -13.08 0.94
CA TYR A 169 -1.15 -12.70 1.42
C TYR A 169 -0.91 -11.18 1.59
N LEU A 170 -1.03 -10.72 2.84
CA LEU A 170 -0.02 -9.84 3.46
C LEU A 170 1.07 -10.73 4.07
#